data_AF-A0A8T1N971-F1
#
_entry.id   AF-A0A8T1N971-F1
#
_cell.length_a   1.000
_cell.length_b   1.000
_cell.length_c   1.000
_cell.angle_alpha   90.00
_cell.angle_beta   90.00
_cell.angle_gamma   90.00
#
_symmetry.space_group_name_H-M   'P 1'
#
loop_
_entity.id
_entity.type
_entity.pdbx_description
1 polymer ?
#
loop_
_entity_poly.entity_id
_entity_poly.type
_entity_poly.pdbx_seq_one_letter_code
_entity_poly.pdbx_strand_id
1 'polypeptide(L)'
;MSAGEHTTVAANTNTNRDDQSLKLALAISLLRSKLIQNRPPPADRNESDTLRWKRKAKERKQELLRLREDLKEAEDASQCDLFPKSASCKCYFFDNLGKLSPPGLEDGSDRRFNDVLRRRFLRHVRFKERRREAGVSIQRRKFSVLNPEDEETEQLRASVDFLVELCDTVSPVGEANFANWAHQAVEFILASLKNLLPRGKDTKLIEGIVNSLIMRLVRRMCSPSKVFESLHTGLDAQFYVQHLIRKLGSEAYVGQRAILSVSQRISVLAESFLFLDPFDNSFPGMHDCMFTLIQLIEFLISDYLLVWSSAEGFDKMLFEEWAAYILHAQKAVELLESRNGLYVLYMDRVTGELAKQVGQSSSLQKLKPEILDNLFH
;
A
#
# COMPACT_ATOMS: atom_id res chain seq x y z
N MET A 1 -64.96 21.35 19.53
CA MET A 1 -64.95 20.66 18.22
C MET A 1 -63.58 20.86 17.59
N SER A 2 -63.03 19.77 17.06
CA SER A 2 -61.84 19.61 16.22
C SER A 2 -60.45 19.92 16.77
N ALA A 3 -59.74 18.80 16.95
CA ALA A 3 -58.30 18.61 16.95
C ALA A 3 -57.63 19.00 15.62
N GLY A 4 -56.30 19.12 15.64
CA GLY A 4 -55.50 19.16 14.42
C GLY A 4 -54.03 19.52 14.65
N GLU A 5 -53.26 18.60 15.23
CA GLU A 5 -51.81 18.55 15.02
C GLU A 5 -51.52 18.28 13.54
N HIS A 6 -50.65 19.08 12.93
CA HIS A 6 -50.03 18.74 11.65
C HIS A 6 -48.52 19.01 11.69
N THR A 7 -47.82 17.97 12.11
CA THR A 7 -46.42 17.71 11.81
C THR A 7 -46.28 17.41 10.32
N THR A 8 -45.32 18.04 9.67
CA THR A 8 -45.00 17.89 8.25
C THR A 8 -44.41 16.51 7.94
N VAL A 9 -44.92 15.93 6.86
CA VAL A 9 -44.65 14.58 6.34
C VAL A 9 -43.37 14.57 5.50
N ALA A 10 -42.43 13.69 5.82
CA ALA A 10 -41.42 13.18 4.89
C ALA A 10 -41.90 11.82 4.36
N ALA A 11 -42.31 11.77 3.09
CA ALA A 11 -42.76 10.55 2.43
C ALA A 11 -41.58 9.85 1.73
N ASN A 12 -41.32 8.60 2.12
CA ASN A 12 -40.44 7.65 1.44
C ASN A 12 -40.98 7.28 0.04
N THR A 13 -40.31 7.70 -1.02
CA THR A 13 -40.54 7.28 -2.42
C THR A 13 -39.49 6.26 -2.85
N ASN A 14 -39.74 4.96 -2.64
CA ASN A 14 -38.87 3.91 -3.20
C ASN A 14 -39.59 2.63 -3.65
N THR A 15 -40.91 2.65 -3.86
CA THR A 15 -41.69 1.46 -4.26
C THR A 15 -42.10 1.44 -5.74
N ASN A 16 -41.87 2.52 -6.51
CA ASN A 16 -42.47 2.67 -7.84
C ASN A 16 -41.56 2.25 -9.02
N ARG A 17 -40.27 2.02 -8.76
CA ARG A 17 -39.27 1.71 -9.81
C ARG A 17 -39.22 0.22 -10.17
N ASP A 18 -39.40 -0.64 -9.17
CA ASP A 18 -39.44 -2.11 -9.36
C ASP A 18 -40.70 -2.57 -10.10
N ASP A 19 -41.83 -1.88 -9.90
CA ASP A 19 -43.09 -2.23 -10.56
C ASP A 19 -43.06 -1.95 -12.08
N GLN A 20 -42.31 -0.94 -12.52
CA GLN A 20 -42.10 -0.66 -13.94
C GLN A 20 -41.19 -1.69 -14.61
N SER A 21 -40.11 -2.11 -13.93
CA SER A 21 -39.23 -3.17 -14.42
C SER A 21 -39.94 -4.52 -14.51
N LEU A 22 -40.82 -4.83 -13.55
CA LEU A 22 -41.62 -6.04 -13.57
C LEU A 22 -42.65 -6.04 -14.72
N LYS A 23 -43.34 -4.90 -14.94
CA LYS A 23 -44.27 -4.74 -16.07
C LYS A 23 -43.58 -4.87 -17.42
N LEU A 24 -42.37 -4.31 -17.57
CA LEU A 24 -41.57 -4.45 -18.79
C LEU A 24 -41.15 -5.91 -19.02
N ALA A 25 -40.68 -6.60 -17.97
CA ALA A 25 -40.30 -8.01 -18.06
C ALA A 25 -41.48 -8.92 -18.42
N LEU A 26 -42.67 -8.64 -17.88
CA LEU A 26 -43.91 -9.34 -18.22
C LEU A 26 -44.34 -9.05 -19.68
N ALA A 27 -44.26 -7.81 -20.14
CA ALA A 27 -44.57 -7.45 -21.52
C ALA A 27 -43.64 -8.15 -22.53
N ILE A 28 -42.33 -8.18 -22.25
CA ILE A 28 -41.34 -8.89 -23.07
C ILE A 28 -41.61 -10.40 -23.07
N SER A 29 -41.98 -10.98 -21.93
CA SER A 29 -42.28 -12.41 -21.81
C SER A 29 -43.54 -12.79 -22.60
N LEU A 30 -44.58 -11.96 -22.57
CA LEU A 30 -45.80 -12.17 -23.34
C LEU A 30 -45.56 -12.05 -24.85
N LEU A 31 -44.79 -11.05 -25.29
CA LEU A 31 -44.36 -10.87 -26.68
C LEU A 31 -43.57 -12.08 -27.19
N ARG A 32 -42.61 -12.58 -26.40
CA ARG A 32 -41.86 -13.79 -26.73
C ARG A 32 -42.76 -15.03 -26.81
N SER A 33 -43.76 -15.16 -25.92
CA SER A 33 -44.67 -16.30 -25.96
C SER A 33 -45.56 -16.30 -27.22
N LYS A 34 -46.05 -15.13 -27.66
CA LYS A 34 -46.86 -15.00 -28.89
C LYS A 34 -46.04 -15.27 -30.16
N LEU A 35 -44.76 -14.87 -30.17
CA LEU A 35 -43.83 -15.21 -31.26
C LEU A 35 -43.54 -16.71 -31.35
N ILE A 36 -43.57 -17.44 -30.22
CA ILE A 36 -43.35 -18.89 -30.18
C ILE A 36 -44.62 -19.67 -30.58
N GLN A 37 -45.82 -19.15 -30.29
CA GLN A 37 -47.09 -19.79 -30.67
C GLN A 37 -47.42 -19.71 -32.17
N ASN A 38 -46.81 -18.79 -32.92
CA ASN A 38 -47.05 -18.63 -34.37
C ASN A 38 -46.18 -19.53 -35.27
N ARG A 39 -45.47 -20.52 -34.73
CA ARG A 39 -44.77 -21.53 -35.55
C ARG A 39 -45.65 -22.77 -35.76
N PRO A 40 -45.91 -23.22 -37.00
CA PRO A 40 -46.62 -24.47 -37.24
C PRO A 40 -45.77 -25.66 -36.73
N PRO A 41 -46.39 -26.69 -36.15
CA PRO A 41 -45.68 -27.81 -35.56
C PRO A 41 -45.10 -28.74 -36.65
N PRO A 42 -43.84 -29.18 -36.55
CA PRO A 42 -43.40 -30.37 -37.26
C PRO A 42 -43.96 -31.62 -36.56
N ALA A 43 -44.48 -32.53 -37.38
CA ALA A 43 -45.00 -33.82 -37.00
C ALA A 43 -43.88 -34.69 -36.40
N ASP A 44 -44.07 -35.12 -35.15
CA ASP A 44 -43.73 -36.47 -34.65
C ASP A 44 -44.19 -36.57 -33.19
N ARG A 45 -45.46 -36.94 -33.04
CA ARG A 45 -46.11 -37.25 -31.77
C ARG A 45 -45.92 -38.73 -31.48
N ASN A 46 -45.08 -39.08 -30.51
CA ASN A 46 -45.30 -40.22 -29.61
C ASN A 46 -44.30 -40.32 -28.43
N GLU A 47 -43.82 -39.20 -27.90
CA GLU A 47 -43.35 -39.15 -26.51
C GLU A 47 -44.45 -38.42 -25.72
N SER A 48 -45.12 -39.10 -24.79
CA SER A 48 -46.14 -38.48 -23.94
C SER A 48 -45.56 -37.20 -23.35
N ASP A 49 -46.19 -36.05 -23.61
CA ASP A 49 -45.72 -34.74 -23.12
C ASP A 49 -45.41 -34.81 -21.61
N THR A 50 -46.15 -35.64 -20.87
CA THR A 50 -45.94 -35.89 -19.45
C THR A 50 -44.54 -36.44 -19.12
N LEU A 51 -43.99 -37.33 -19.94
CA LEU A 51 -42.64 -37.90 -19.76
C LEU A 51 -41.57 -36.86 -20.09
N ARG A 52 -41.78 -36.05 -21.12
CA ARG A 52 -40.90 -34.93 -21.48
C ARG A 52 -40.86 -33.86 -20.38
N TRP A 53 -42.01 -33.49 -19.83
CA TRP A 53 -42.10 -32.54 -18.70
C TRP A 53 -41.49 -33.14 -17.43
N LYS A 54 -41.67 -34.43 -17.16
CA LYS A 54 -41.01 -35.13 -16.04
C LYS A 54 -39.49 -35.12 -16.17
N ARG A 55 -38.95 -35.40 -17.37
CA ARG A 55 -37.49 -35.37 -17.62
C ARG A 55 -36.93 -33.97 -17.42
N LYS A 56 -37.59 -32.96 -18.01
CA LYS A 56 -37.20 -31.55 -17.88
C LYS A 56 -37.29 -31.03 -16.44
N ALA A 57 -38.30 -31.45 -15.68
CA ALA A 57 -38.44 -31.09 -14.27
C ALA A 57 -37.32 -31.72 -13.42
N LYS A 58 -36.93 -32.97 -13.72
CA LYS A 58 -35.82 -33.65 -13.06
C LYS A 58 -34.47 -32.99 -13.35
N GLU A 59 -34.21 -32.67 -14.61
CA GLU A 59 -33.00 -31.92 -15.02
C GLU A 59 -32.94 -30.54 -14.36
N ARG A 60 -34.06 -29.80 -14.34
CA ARG A 60 -34.13 -28.50 -13.66
C ARG A 60 -33.92 -28.61 -12.16
N LYS A 61 -34.43 -29.68 -11.52
CA LYS A 61 -34.19 -29.94 -10.10
C LYS A 61 -32.72 -30.25 -9.81
N GLN A 62 -32.05 -31.00 -10.68
CA GLN A 62 -30.62 -31.28 -10.56
C GLN A 62 -29.78 -30.01 -10.79
N GLU A 63 -30.11 -29.22 -11.80
CA GLU A 63 -29.42 -27.95 -12.07
C GLU A 63 -29.63 -26.96 -10.92
N LEU A 64 -30.82 -26.92 -10.32
CA LEU A 64 -31.10 -26.04 -9.17
C LEU A 64 -30.35 -26.50 -7.91
N LEU A 65 -30.16 -27.80 -7.71
CA LEU A 65 -29.31 -28.33 -6.64
C LEU A 65 -27.84 -27.98 -6.87
N ARG A 66 -27.34 -28.17 -8.08
CA ARG A 66 -25.98 -27.77 -8.46
C ARG A 66 -25.77 -26.27 -8.27
N LEU A 67 -26.68 -25.44 -8.77
CA LEU A 67 -26.61 -23.99 -8.61
C LEU A 67 -26.72 -23.56 -7.14
N ARG A 68 -27.43 -24.31 -6.29
CA ARG A 68 -27.43 -24.07 -4.84
C ARG A 68 -26.11 -24.44 -4.18
N GLU A 69 -25.46 -25.51 -4.62
CA GLU A 69 -24.10 -25.85 -4.19
C GLU A 69 -23.09 -24.81 -4.66
N ASP A 70 -23.13 -24.40 -5.94
CA ASP A 70 -22.28 -23.34 -6.48
C ASP A 70 -22.53 -21.99 -5.75
N LEU A 71 -23.79 -21.69 -5.40
CA LEU A 71 -24.15 -20.48 -4.66
C LEU A 71 -23.72 -20.58 -3.20
N LYS A 72 -23.80 -21.76 -2.57
CA LYS A 72 -23.26 -22.00 -1.24
C LYS A 72 -21.73 -21.90 -1.21
N GLU A 73 -21.04 -22.43 -2.22
CA GLU A 73 -19.59 -22.32 -2.35
C GLU A 73 -19.17 -20.85 -2.61
N ALA A 74 -19.94 -20.10 -3.39
CA ALA A 74 -19.75 -18.66 -3.59
C ALA A 74 -20.06 -17.84 -2.32
N GLU A 75 -21.09 -18.22 -1.55
CA GLU A 75 -21.44 -17.61 -0.27
C GLU A 75 -20.40 -17.93 0.79
N ASP A 76 -19.91 -19.17 0.90
CA ASP A 76 -18.82 -19.58 1.79
C ASP A 76 -17.49 -18.90 1.40
N ALA A 77 -17.25 -18.68 0.11
CA ALA A 77 -16.13 -17.87 -0.38
C ALA A 77 -16.29 -16.36 -0.10
N SER A 78 -17.53 -15.88 0.07
CA SER A 78 -17.83 -14.50 0.50
C SER A 78 -17.88 -14.34 2.03
N GLN A 79 -18.21 -15.40 2.76
CA GLN A 79 -18.18 -15.46 4.23
C GLN A 79 -16.78 -15.74 4.77
N CYS A 80 -15.85 -16.17 3.92
CA CYS A 80 -14.41 -15.95 4.08
C CYS A 80 -14.01 -14.48 3.78
N ASP A 81 -14.91 -13.52 3.96
CA ASP A 81 -14.54 -12.17 4.34
C ASP A 81 -13.86 -12.23 5.72
N LEU A 82 -12.59 -12.66 5.72
CA LEU A 82 -11.63 -12.59 6.81
C LEU A 82 -11.26 -11.13 7.14
N PHE A 83 -12.22 -10.20 7.05
CA PHE A 83 -12.04 -8.85 7.53
C PHE A 83 -13.30 -8.40 8.28
N PRO A 84 -13.14 -7.78 9.47
CA PRO A 84 -14.25 -7.10 10.12
C PRO A 84 -14.77 -6.00 9.19
N LYS A 85 -16.08 -5.73 9.23
CA LYS A 85 -16.73 -4.52 8.69
C LYS A 85 -15.78 -3.33 8.82
N SER A 86 -15.19 -2.88 7.70
CA SER A 86 -14.37 -1.67 7.58
C SER A 86 -13.81 -1.21 8.93
N ALA A 87 -12.94 -2.03 9.53
CA ALA A 87 -12.23 -1.58 10.71
C ALA A 87 -11.33 -0.46 10.20
N SER A 88 -11.68 0.78 10.53
CA SER A 88 -10.70 1.86 10.53
C SER A 88 -9.49 1.30 11.27
N CYS A 89 -8.33 1.27 10.62
CA CYS A 89 -7.11 0.93 11.32
C CYS A 89 -6.97 1.94 12.45
N LYS A 90 -7.25 1.52 13.69
CA LYS A 90 -6.86 2.23 14.92
C LYS A 90 -5.35 2.08 15.11
N CYS A 91 -4.60 2.32 14.04
CA CYS A 91 -3.18 2.39 14.11
C CYS A 91 -2.83 3.80 14.58
N TYR A 92 -2.39 3.87 15.84
CA TYR A 92 -1.62 4.98 16.40
C TYR A 92 -0.51 5.52 15.48
N PHE A 93 -0.14 4.75 14.45
CA PHE A 93 0.79 5.02 13.36
C PHE A 93 0.45 6.28 12.55
N PHE A 94 -0.79 6.44 12.07
CA PHE A 94 -1.21 7.69 11.39
C PHE A 94 -2.07 8.59 12.29
N ASP A 95 -2.71 8.03 13.33
CA ASP A 95 -3.63 8.74 14.21
C ASP A 95 -2.97 9.84 15.07
N ASN A 96 -1.64 9.85 15.18
CA ASN A 96 -0.88 10.83 15.95
C ASN A 96 0.37 11.32 15.22
N LEU A 97 0.20 11.97 14.07
CA LEU A 97 1.23 12.80 13.43
C LEU A 97 1.61 14.05 14.27
N GLY A 98 1.53 13.94 15.61
CA GLY A 98 1.99 14.93 16.56
C GLY A 98 0.96 15.94 17.06
N LYS A 99 -0.37 15.72 16.96
CA LYS A 99 -1.39 16.56 17.64
C LYS A 99 -2.77 15.86 17.79
N LEU A 100 -3.44 16.21 18.89
CA LEU A 100 -4.73 15.71 19.41
C LEU A 100 -5.92 15.99 18.46
N SER A 101 -6.84 15.03 18.31
CA SER A 101 -8.14 15.15 17.59
C SER A 101 -9.16 16.06 18.35
N PRO A 102 -10.44 16.30 17.91
CA PRO A 102 -11.17 16.15 16.61
C PRO A 102 -12.07 17.42 16.29
N PRO A 103 -13.19 17.44 15.49
CA PRO A 103 -13.85 16.44 14.62
C PRO A 103 -14.32 16.88 13.19
N GLY A 104 -14.38 15.89 12.28
CA GLY A 104 -15.55 15.52 11.46
C GLY A 104 -16.03 16.42 10.31
N LEU A 105 -15.75 16.01 9.05
CA LEU A 105 -16.77 15.92 7.99
C LEU A 105 -16.26 15.02 6.84
N GLU A 106 -16.97 13.94 6.57
CA GLU A 106 -16.68 12.98 5.49
C GLU A 106 -17.52 13.39 4.27
N ASP A 107 -16.88 13.84 3.17
CA ASP A 107 -17.54 13.95 1.86
C ASP A 107 -16.92 12.96 0.87
N GLY A 108 -17.79 12.17 0.24
CA GLY A 108 -17.45 10.96 -0.47
C GLY A 108 -17.41 11.18 -1.98
N SER A 109 -16.24 11.55 -2.51
CA SER A 109 -16.03 11.46 -3.96
C SER A 109 -14.57 11.17 -4.37
N ASP A 110 -14.01 10.03 -3.94
CA ASP A 110 -12.81 9.47 -4.60
C ASP A 110 -12.69 7.92 -4.53
N ARG A 111 -13.81 7.25 -4.24
CA ARG A 111 -13.81 5.80 -3.96
C ARG A 111 -13.63 4.90 -5.19
N ARG A 112 -13.83 5.39 -6.43
CA ARG A 112 -13.86 4.53 -7.64
C ARG A 112 -12.49 4.18 -8.21
N PHE A 113 -11.55 5.12 -8.26
CA PHE A 113 -10.24 4.89 -8.89
C PHE A 113 -9.37 3.96 -8.03
N ASN A 114 -9.36 4.25 -6.73
CA ASN A 114 -8.72 3.47 -5.69
C ASN A 114 -9.16 1.99 -5.64
N ASP A 115 -10.45 1.72 -5.91
CA ASP A 115 -11.00 0.36 -5.89
C ASP A 115 -10.48 -0.50 -7.05
N VAL A 116 -10.07 0.10 -8.18
CA VAL A 116 -9.49 -0.63 -9.33
C VAL A 116 -8.06 -1.08 -9.03
N LEU A 117 -7.22 -0.18 -8.49
CA LEU A 117 -5.85 -0.50 -8.07
C LEU A 117 -5.87 -1.58 -6.99
N ARG A 118 -6.73 -1.42 -5.98
CA ARG A 118 -6.96 -2.40 -4.93
C ARG A 118 -7.42 -3.75 -5.49
N ARG A 119 -8.43 -3.77 -6.38
CA ARG A 119 -8.92 -5.02 -6.99
C ARG A 119 -7.89 -5.66 -7.90
N ARG A 120 -6.99 -4.89 -8.52
CA ARG A 120 -5.89 -5.42 -9.35
C ARG A 120 -4.82 -6.06 -8.47
N PHE A 121 -4.39 -5.36 -7.42
CA PHE A 121 -3.46 -5.86 -6.41
C PHE A 121 -4.00 -7.10 -5.69
N LEU A 122 -5.21 -7.04 -5.12
CA LEU A 122 -5.84 -8.17 -4.43
C LEU A 122 -6.13 -9.34 -5.36
N ARG A 123 -6.49 -9.11 -6.63
CA ARG A 123 -6.62 -10.23 -7.59
C ARG A 123 -5.28 -10.88 -7.83
N HIS A 124 -4.20 -10.11 -7.94
CA HIS A 124 -2.86 -10.65 -8.18
C HIS A 124 -2.33 -11.44 -6.97
N VAL A 125 -2.48 -10.89 -5.76
CA VAL A 125 -2.02 -11.51 -4.51
C VAL A 125 -2.90 -12.73 -4.11
N ARG A 126 -4.24 -12.60 -4.12
CA ARG A 126 -5.17 -13.68 -3.73
C ARG A 126 -5.29 -14.81 -4.76
N PHE A 127 -4.98 -14.56 -6.03
CA PHE A 127 -4.92 -15.64 -7.02
C PHE A 127 -3.82 -16.64 -6.69
N LYS A 128 -2.75 -16.20 -6.01
CA LYS A 128 -1.65 -17.09 -5.57
C LYS A 128 -1.89 -17.73 -4.21
N GLU A 129 -2.52 -17.04 -3.26
CA GLU A 129 -2.92 -17.64 -1.98
C GLU A 129 -3.85 -18.84 -2.20
N ARG A 130 -4.84 -18.69 -3.09
CA ARG A 130 -5.71 -19.79 -3.54
C ARG A 130 -4.98 -20.93 -4.25
N ARG A 131 -3.82 -20.68 -4.87
CA ARG A 131 -2.96 -21.75 -5.44
C ARG A 131 -2.14 -22.48 -4.38
N ARG A 132 -1.78 -21.82 -3.26
CA ARG A 132 -1.09 -22.45 -2.13
C ARG A 132 -2.03 -23.37 -1.34
N GLU A 133 -3.30 -22.98 -1.17
CA GLU A 133 -4.31 -23.80 -0.47
C GLU A 133 -4.92 -24.92 -1.33
N ALA A 134 -5.04 -24.73 -2.65
CA ALA A 134 -5.52 -25.76 -3.59
C ALA A 134 -4.48 -26.87 -3.89
N GLY A 135 -3.70 -27.24 -2.88
CA GLY A 135 -2.69 -28.28 -2.93
C GLY A 135 -3.22 -29.71 -2.95
N VAL A 136 -4.48 -29.99 -3.32
CA VAL A 136 -4.96 -31.38 -3.55
C VAL A 136 -6.13 -31.44 -4.55
N SER A 137 -5.94 -31.04 -5.81
CA SER A 137 -6.58 -31.76 -6.94
C SER A 137 -6.27 -31.17 -8.33
N ILE A 138 -5.62 -32.01 -9.14
CA ILE A 138 -5.82 -32.19 -10.59
C ILE A 138 -6.11 -30.94 -11.43
N GLN A 139 -5.16 -30.00 -11.50
CA GLN A 139 -5.03 -29.15 -12.71
C GLN A 139 -3.56 -28.85 -13.04
N ARG A 140 -2.75 -29.91 -13.08
CA ARG A 140 -1.31 -29.85 -13.35
C ARG A 140 -0.94 -29.93 -14.84
N ARG A 141 -1.86 -29.68 -15.78
CA ARG A 141 -1.60 -29.77 -17.22
C ARG A 141 -1.94 -28.44 -17.91
N LYS A 142 -0.89 -27.70 -18.29
CA LYS A 142 -0.82 -26.68 -19.36
C LYS A 142 -0.63 -25.20 -19.02
N PHE A 143 0.00 -24.83 -17.89
CA PHE A 143 0.68 -23.52 -17.82
C PHE A 143 2.05 -23.65 -17.12
N SER A 144 3.09 -23.28 -17.86
CA SER A 144 4.55 -23.24 -17.61
C SER A 144 4.94 -23.07 -16.13
N VAL A 145 5.78 -23.95 -15.56
CA VAL A 145 7.25 -23.76 -15.46
C VAL A 145 7.62 -22.30 -15.17
N LEU A 146 7.33 -21.85 -13.95
CA LEU A 146 7.98 -20.72 -13.29
C LEU A 146 8.50 -21.27 -11.98
N ASN A 147 9.76 -20.99 -11.64
CA ASN A 147 10.24 -21.40 -10.32
C ASN A 147 9.39 -20.65 -9.27
N PRO A 148 9.07 -21.28 -8.13
CA PRO A 148 8.35 -20.60 -7.07
C PRO A 148 9.08 -19.33 -6.59
N GLU A 149 10.41 -19.29 -6.78
CA GLU A 149 11.30 -18.14 -6.52
C GLU A 149 11.00 -16.96 -7.48
N ASP A 150 10.97 -17.20 -8.79
CA ASP A 150 10.60 -16.19 -9.80
C ASP A 150 9.22 -15.59 -9.51
N GLU A 151 8.30 -16.44 -9.05
CA GLU A 151 6.93 -16.04 -8.75
C GLU A 151 6.81 -15.22 -7.46
N GLU A 152 7.72 -15.38 -6.50
CA GLU A 152 7.83 -14.56 -5.27
C GLU A 152 8.51 -13.21 -5.54
N THR A 153 9.53 -13.19 -6.41
CA THR A 153 10.19 -11.93 -6.81
C THR A 153 9.26 -11.03 -7.64
N GLU A 154 8.44 -11.59 -8.53
CA GLU A 154 7.40 -10.82 -9.24
C GLU A 154 6.30 -10.32 -8.29
N GLN A 155 5.99 -11.07 -7.23
CA GLN A 155 5.06 -10.61 -6.19
C GLN A 155 5.65 -9.43 -5.41
N LEU A 156 6.93 -9.50 -5.04
CA LEU A 156 7.64 -8.38 -4.41
C LEU A 156 7.59 -7.15 -5.32
N ARG A 157 7.89 -7.30 -6.61
CA ARG A 157 7.83 -6.21 -7.59
C ARG A 157 6.41 -5.62 -7.69
N ALA A 158 5.38 -6.46 -7.78
CA ALA A 158 4.00 -6.00 -7.86
C ALA A 158 3.56 -5.23 -6.60
N SER A 159 3.97 -5.68 -5.41
CA SER A 159 3.71 -4.96 -4.16
C SER A 159 4.43 -3.62 -4.08
N VAL A 160 5.68 -3.57 -4.55
CA VAL A 160 6.47 -2.33 -4.66
C VAL A 160 5.81 -1.34 -5.63
N ASP A 161 5.44 -1.81 -6.83
CA ASP A 161 4.80 -0.96 -7.83
C ASP A 161 3.44 -0.44 -7.34
N PHE A 162 2.65 -1.29 -6.68
CA PHE A 162 1.40 -0.88 -6.05
C PHE A 162 1.60 0.19 -4.98
N LEU A 163 2.58 0.01 -4.08
CA LEU A 163 2.84 0.99 -3.02
C LEU A 163 3.29 2.34 -3.59
N VAL A 164 4.14 2.35 -4.61
CA VAL A 164 4.58 3.60 -5.23
C VAL A 164 3.43 4.25 -6.01
N GLU A 165 2.67 3.50 -6.80
CA GLU A 165 1.50 4.03 -7.52
C GLU A 165 0.47 4.60 -6.55
N LEU A 166 0.28 3.96 -5.39
CA LEU A 166 -0.57 4.46 -4.32
C LEU A 166 -0.05 5.82 -3.80
N CYS A 167 1.26 5.98 -3.59
CA CYS A 167 1.84 7.27 -3.16
C CYS A 167 1.75 8.38 -4.23
N ASP A 168 1.73 8.00 -5.51
CA ASP A 168 1.62 8.94 -6.63
C ASP A 168 0.18 9.44 -6.85
N THR A 169 -0.82 8.61 -6.53
CA THR A 169 -2.23 8.84 -6.90
C THR A 169 -3.13 9.39 -5.80
N VAL A 170 -2.69 9.37 -4.54
CA VAL A 170 -3.57 9.73 -3.41
C VAL A 170 -3.61 11.24 -3.15
N SER A 171 -4.83 11.79 -3.22
CA SER A 171 -5.20 13.07 -2.62
C SER A 171 -5.54 12.87 -1.13
N PRO A 172 -5.11 13.78 -0.22
CA PRO A 172 -5.24 13.61 1.23
C PRO A 172 -6.68 13.56 1.77
N VAL A 173 -7.71 13.68 0.93
CA VAL A 173 -9.12 13.69 1.37
C VAL A 173 -9.67 12.26 1.66
N GLY A 174 -8.88 11.20 1.43
CA GLY A 174 -9.27 9.79 1.59
C GLY A 174 -8.43 8.95 2.57
N GLU A 175 -7.97 9.55 3.67
CA GLU A 175 -6.90 9.05 4.57
C GLU A 175 -7.05 7.60 5.06
N ALA A 176 -8.26 7.19 5.48
CA ALA A 176 -8.46 5.88 6.10
C ALA A 176 -8.25 4.70 5.13
N ASN A 177 -8.50 4.90 3.84
CA ASN A 177 -8.28 3.87 2.82
C ASN A 177 -6.81 3.77 2.41
N PHE A 178 -6.14 4.92 2.30
CA PHE A 178 -4.71 4.98 2.00
C PHE A 178 -3.89 4.27 3.07
N ALA A 179 -4.09 4.62 4.34
CA ALA A 179 -3.39 4.04 5.48
C ALA A 179 -3.48 2.51 5.49
N ASN A 180 -4.69 1.98 5.29
CA ASN A 180 -4.95 0.54 5.26
C ASN A 180 -4.21 -0.16 4.12
N TRP A 181 -4.25 0.40 2.90
CA TRP A 181 -3.60 -0.23 1.74
C TRP A 181 -2.09 -0.10 1.78
N ALA A 182 -1.58 1.03 2.25
CA ALA A 182 -0.16 1.25 2.39
C ALA A 182 0.42 0.29 3.45
N HIS A 183 -0.27 0.10 4.58
CA HIS A 183 0.10 -0.91 5.57
C HIS A 183 0.13 -2.31 5.00
N GLN A 184 -0.93 -2.73 4.32
CA GLN A 184 -0.98 -4.06 3.71
C GLN A 184 0.16 -4.24 2.71
N ALA A 185 0.41 -3.26 1.84
CA ALA A 185 1.50 -3.33 0.87
C ALA A 185 2.88 -3.45 1.55
N VAL A 186 3.13 -2.66 2.60
CA VAL A 186 4.35 -2.74 3.39
C VAL A 186 4.50 -4.11 4.05
N GLU A 187 3.45 -4.63 4.68
CA GLU A 187 3.47 -5.97 5.29
C GLU A 187 3.77 -7.07 4.25
N PHE A 188 3.16 -6.98 3.06
CA PHE A 188 3.44 -7.91 1.97
C PHE A 188 4.89 -7.82 1.47
N ILE A 189 5.44 -6.60 1.35
CA ILE A 189 6.85 -6.39 0.97
C ILE A 189 7.77 -7.04 2.00
N LEU A 190 7.57 -6.72 3.28
CA LEU A 190 8.38 -7.25 4.38
C LEU A 190 8.28 -8.78 4.49
N ALA A 191 7.07 -9.34 4.36
CA ALA A 191 6.87 -10.79 4.34
C ALA A 191 7.56 -11.46 3.15
N SER A 192 7.53 -10.83 1.96
CA SER A 192 8.21 -11.34 0.77
C SER A 192 9.72 -11.34 0.96
N LEU A 193 10.28 -10.26 1.50
CA LEU A 193 11.72 -10.16 1.78
C LEU A 193 12.19 -11.21 2.80
N LYS A 194 11.42 -11.44 3.88
CA LYS A 194 11.74 -12.48 4.86
C LYS A 194 11.81 -13.89 4.27
N ASN A 195 11.03 -14.17 3.23
CA ASN A 195 11.06 -15.47 2.54
C ASN A 195 12.20 -15.56 1.52
N LEU A 196 12.48 -14.46 0.82
CA LEU A 196 13.45 -14.42 -0.28
C LEU A 196 14.91 -14.28 0.19
N LEU A 197 15.19 -13.45 1.20
CA LEU A 197 16.55 -13.14 1.63
C LEU A 197 17.34 -14.36 2.15
N PRO A 198 16.77 -15.25 3.00
CA PRO A 198 17.50 -16.43 3.49
C PRO A 198 17.87 -17.43 2.38
N ARG A 199 17.17 -17.35 1.24
CA ARG A 199 17.34 -18.30 0.13
C ARG A 199 18.57 -18.00 -0.73
N GLY A 200 19.12 -16.79 -0.64
CA GLY A 200 20.40 -16.37 -1.26
C GLY A 200 20.44 -16.38 -2.79
N LYS A 201 19.36 -16.79 -3.47
CA LYS A 201 19.22 -16.71 -4.93
C LYS A 201 18.57 -15.39 -5.31
N ASP A 202 19.01 -14.80 -6.43
CA ASP A 202 18.51 -13.53 -6.98
C ASP A 202 18.71 -12.29 -6.09
N THR A 203 19.69 -12.31 -5.18
CA THR A 203 19.99 -11.19 -4.28
C THR A 203 20.17 -9.85 -5.01
N LYS A 204 20.80 -9.86 -6.20
CA LYS A 204 20.98 -8.65 -7.03
C LYS A 204 19.65 -8.10 -7.58
N LEU A 205 18.72 -8.99 -7.94
CA LEU A 205 17.42 -8.58 -8.47
C LEU A 205 16.53 -8.04 -7.35
N ILE A 206 16.52 -8.71 -6.19
CA ILE A 206 15.84 -8.24 -4.98
C ILE A 206 16.38 -6.87 -4.56
N GLU A 207 17.70 -6.72 -4.53
CA GLU A 207 18.37 -5.45 -4.26
C GLU A 207 17.95 -4.36 -5.25
N GLY A 208 17.91 -4.66 -6.55
CA GLY A 208 17.43 -3.72 -7.57
C GLY A 208 15.97 -3.27 -7.34
N ILE A 209 15.09 -4.18 -6.94
CA ILE A 209 13.69 -3.87 -6.62
C ILE A 209 13.60 -2.97 -5.38
N VAL A 210 14.33 -3.30 -4.31
CA VAL A 210 14.33 -2.53 -3.06
C VAL A 210 14.96 -1.15 -3.24
N ASN A 211 16.08 -1.04 -3.96
CA ASN A 211 16.71 0.24 -4.27
C ASN A 211 15.79 1.12 -5.12
N SER A 212 15.07 0.53 -6.08
CA SER A 212 14.06 1.24 -6.88
C SER A 212 12.91 1.76 -6.01
N LEU A 213 12.39 0.94 -5.09
CA LEU A 213 11.38 1.34 -4.10
C LEU A 213 11.85 2.56 -3.30
N ILE A 214 13.02 2.44 -2.66
CA ILE A 214 13.59 3.50 -1.81
C ILE A 214 13.78 4.78 -2.62
N MET A 215 14.41 4.70 -3.80
CA MET A 215 14.62 5.85 -4.66
C MET A 215 13.31 6.54 -5.04
N ARG A 216 12.27 5.78 -5.41
CA ARG A 216 10.96 6.34 -5.79
C ARG A 216 10.25 6.99 -4.60
N LEU A 217 10.27 6.36 -3.43
CA LEU A 217 9.69 6.94 -2.20
C LEU A 217 10.45 8.20 -1.76
N VAL A 218 11.79 8.17 -1.73
CA VAL A 218 12.61 9.36 -1.40
C VAL A 218 12.35 10.50 -2.38
N ARG A 219 12.24 10.20 -3.68
CA ARG A 219 11.89 11.20 -4.70
C ARG A 219 10.52 11.81 -4.41
N ARG A 220 9.52 10.98 -4.09
CA ARG A 220 8.15 11.44 -3.81
C ARG A 220 8.11 12.28 -2.53
N MET A 221 8.82 11.87 -1.49
CA MET A 221 8.98 12.62 -0.24
C MET A 221 9.60 14.00 -0.47
N CYS A 222 10.51 14.13 -1.43
CA CYS A 222 11.18 15.39 -1.75
C CYS A 222 10.54 16.21 -2.88
N SER A 223 9.39 15.76 -3.40
CA SER A 223 8.65 16.47 -4.45
C SER A 223 7.33 16.97 -3.87
N PRO A 224 7.24 18.25 -3.45
CA PRO A 224 5.99 18.78 -2.94
C PRO A 224 4.90 18.65 -4.02
N SER A 225 3.77 18.04 -3.63
CA SER A 225 2.63 17.85 -4.53
C SER A 225 2.06 19.22 -4.90
N LYS A 226 2.11 19.61 -6.18
CA LYS A 226 1.58 20.89 -6.70
C LYS A 226 0.04 20.99 -6.67
N VAL A 227 -0.64 20.17 -5.85
CA VAL A 227 -2.10 20.06 -5.87
C VAL A 227 -2.70 21.14 -4.97
N PHE A 228 -2.85 22.32 -5.59
CA PHE A 228 -3.82 23.39 -5.33
C PHE A 228 -3.85 24.10 -3.97
N GLU A 229 -3.76 25.43 -4.07
CA GLU A 229 -4.03 26.47 -3.07
C GLU A 229 -5.49 26.48 -2.55
N SER A 230 -6.00 25.36 -2.03
CA SER A 230 -7.33 25.34 -1.40
C SER A 230 -7.25 24.88 0.05
N LEU A 231 -7.45 25.84 0.95
CA LEU A 231 -7.76 25.77 2.39
C LEU A 231 -7.24 24.57 3.19
N HIS A 232 -6.26 24.88 4.04
CA HIS A 232 -5.92 24.24 5.32
C HIS A 232 -6.88 23.18 5.87
N THR A 233 -6.56 21.92 5.56
CA THR A 233 -6.56 20.73 6.44
C THR A 233 -6.05 19.58 5.57
N GLY A 234 -5.05 18.78 5.87
CA GLY A 234 -4.09 18.62 6.96
C GLY A 234 -3.27 17.39 6.54
N LEU A 235 -1.97 17.36 6.85
CA LEU A 235 -1.01 16.28 6.54
C LEU A 235 -0.41 16.34 5.13
N ASP A 236 0.83 16.85 5.07
CA ASP A 236 1.66 16.85 3.87
C ASP A 236 1.96 15.41 3.44
N ALA A 237 1.73 15.08 2.15
CA ALA A 237 2.02 13.79 1.55
C ALA A 237 3.47 13.34 1.83
N GLN A 238 4.38 14.31 2.03
CA GLN A 238 5.75 14.09 2.47
C GLN A 238 5.84 13.27 3.77
N PHE A 239 5.06 13.59 4.80
CA PHE A 239 5.11 12.88 6.09
C PHE A 239 4.60 11.45 5.99
N TYR A 240 3.56 11.22 5.18
CA TYR A 240 3.07 9.86 4.91
C TYR A 240 4.15 9.00 4.27
N VAL A 241 4.84 9.53 3.26
CA VAL A 241 5.91 8.80 2.57
C VAL A 241 7.13 8.60 3.49
N GLN A 242 7.50 9.61 4.28
CA GLN A 242 8.55 9.49 5.30
C GLN A 242 8.23 8.33 6.27
N HIS A 243 6.98 8.25 6.72
CA HIS A 243 6.53 7.22 7.64
C HIS A 243 6.52 5.82 7.01
N LEU A 244 6.16 5.71 5.73
CA LEU A 244 6.27 4.46 4.98
C LEU A 244 7.71 4.00 4.87
N ILE A 245 8.66 4.90 4.58
CA ILE A 245 10.08 4.56 4.54
C ILE A 245 10.55 4.11 5.93
N ARG A 246 10.16 4.82 7.00
CA ARG A 246 10.47 4.43 8.39
C ARG A 246 9.97 3.01 8.70
N LYS A 247 8.73 2.68 8.32
CA LYS A 247 8.16 1.34 8.57
C LYS A 247 8.81 0.25 7.74
N LEU A 248 9.07 0.50 6.45
CA LEU A 248 9.85 -0.40 5.61
C LEU A 248 11.25 -0.62 6.20
N GLY A 249 11.84 0.42 6.77
CA GLY A 249 13.12 0.39 7.46
C GLY A 249 13.16 -0.47 8.72
N SER A 250 12.02 -0.87 9.29
CA SER A 250 12.03 -1.79 10.44
C SER A 250 12.76 -3.11 10.15
N GLU A 251 12.83 -3.53 8.89
CA GLU A 251 13.67 -4.64 8.42
C GLU A 251 15.08 -4.14 8.07
N ALA A 252 16.12 -4.71 8.69
CA ALA A 252 17.51 -4.23 8.59
C ALA A 252 17.99 -4.09 7.14
N TYR A 253 17.67 -5.06 6.28
CA TYR A 253 18.05 -5.07 4.86
C TYR A 253 17.57 -3.83 4.09
N VAL A 254 16.34 -3.37 4.38
CA VAL A 254 15.73 -2.19 3.76
C VAL A 254 16.20 -0.92 4.46
N GLY A 255 16.24 -0.94 5.80
CA GLY A 255 16.65 0.19 6.63
C GLY A 255 18.06 0.70 6.33
N GLN A 256 19.04 -0.20 6.24
CA GLN A 256 20.43 0.16 5.90
C GLN A 256 20.56 0.77 4.50
N ARG A 257 19.77 0.30 3.52
CA ARG A 257 19.75 0.87 2.17
C ARG A 257 19.04 2.22 2.15
N ALA A 258 17.97 2.36 2.92
CA ALA A 258 17.22 3.61 3.02
C ALA A 258 18.08 4.71 3.64
N ILE A 259 18.76 4.42 4.75
CA ILE A 259 19.59 5.42 5.45
C ILE A 259 20.80 5.86 4.59
N LEU A 260 21.41 4.94 3.84
CA LEU A 260 22.46 5.27 2.86
C LEU A 260 21.92 6.17 1.74
N SER A 261 20.81 5.79 1.10
CA SER A 261 20.21 6.54 0.00
C SER A 261 19.76 7.94 0.44
N VAL A 262 19.20 8.07 1.64
CA VAL A 262 18.79 9.35 2.22
C VAL A 262 20.01 10.23 2.52
N SER A 263 21.08 9.66 3.06
CA SER A 263 22.34 10.39 3.32
C SER A 263 22.95 10.92 2.01
N GLN A 264 22.95 10.10 0.95
CA GLN A 264 23.34 10.51 -0.41
C GLN A 264 22.52 11.68 -0.93
N ARG A 265 21.21 11.64 -0.72
CA ARG A 265 20.32 12.72 -1.12
C ARG A 265 20.60 14.02 -0.35
N ILE A 266 20.90 13.94 0.94
CA ILE A 266 21.28 15.10 1.77
C ILE A 266 22.54 15.77 1.22
N SER A 267 23.59 15.01 0.92
CA SER A 267 24.83 15.57 0.33
C SER A 267 24.56 16.30 -0.99
N VAL A 268 23.78 15.69 -1.90
CA VAL A 268 23.43 16.31 -3.19
C VAL A 268 22.59 17.59 -3.01
N LEU A 269 21.66 17.60 -2.05
CA LEU A 269 20.88 18.79 -1.73
C LEU A 269 21.75 19.87 -1.09
N ALA A 270 22.68 19.50 -0.23
CA ALA A 270 23.59 20.44 0.41
C ALA A 270 24.45 21.17 -0.64
N GLU A 271 25.01 20.43 -1.59
CA GLU A 271 25.73 21.01 -2.74
C GLU A 271 24.83 21.93 -3.57
N SER A 272 23.58 21.52 -3.81
CA SER A 272 22.62 22.35 -4.56
C SER A 272 22.35 23.68 -3.85
N PHE A 273 22.26 23.67 -2.51
CA PHE A 273 22.04 24.88 -1.70
C PHE A 273 23.20 25.89 -1.79
N LEU A 274 24.42 25.48 -2.12
CA LEU A 274 25.55 26.41 -2.27
C LEU A 274 25.38 27.35 -3.47
N PHE A 275 24.64 26.92 -4.49
CA PHE A 275 24.48 27.64 -5.75
C PHE A 275 23.06 28.17 -5.98
N LEU A 276 22.09 27.73 -5.18
CA LEU A 276 20.69 28.15 -5.31
C LEU A 276 20.49 29.59 -4.82
N ASP A 277 19.65 30.33 -5.52
CA ASP A 277 19.15 31.64 -5.10
C ASP A 277 18.12 31.46 -3.96
N PRO A 278 18.31 32.08 -2.78
CA PRO A 278 17.34 32.01 -1.70
C PRO A 278 15.95 32.58 -2.04
N PHE A 279 15.84 33.35 -3.12
CA PHE A 279 14.57 33.87 -3.63
C PHE A 279 13.95 33.02 -4.74
N ASP A 280 14.56 31.89 -5.10
CA ASP A 280 13.98 30.95 -6.07
C ASP A 280 12.72 30.28 -5.50
N ASN A 281 11.71 30.09 -6.34
CA ASN A 281 10.44 29.48 -5.93
C ASN A 281 10.57 28.03 -5.43
N SER A 282 11.65 27.33 -5.79
CA SER A 282 11.95 25.97 -5.32
C SER A 282 12.64 25.94 -3.95
N PHE A 283 13.19 27.07 -3.48
CA PHE A 283 13.98 27.15 -2.26
C PHE A 283 13.23 26.63 -1.02
N PRO A 284 11.97 27.05 -0.72
CA PRO A 284 11.23 26.52 0.43
C PRO A 284 11.04 24.99 0.38
N GLY A 285 10.67 24.45 -0.79
CA GLY A 285 10.46 23.01 -0.95
C GLY A 285 11.75 22.20 -0.79
N MET A 286 12.91 22.76 -1.15
CA MET A 286 14.21 22.14 -0.89
C MET A 286 14.55 22.15 0.60
N HIS A 287 14.18 23.21 1.34
CA HIS A 287 14.32 23.27 2.80
C HIS A 287 13.49 22.19 3.50
N ASP A 288 12.23 22.06 3.11
CA ASP A 288 11.32 21.05 3.67
C ASP A 288 11.80 19.62 3.38
N CYS A 289 12.29 19.37 2.15
CA CYS A 289 12.92 18.10 1.78
C CYS A 289 14.17 17.83 2.63
N MET A 290 15.08 18.81 2.80
CA MET A 290 16.29 18.66 3.62
C MET A 290 15.96 18.28 5.06
N PHE A 291 15.03 19.02 5.69
CA PHE A 291 14.57 18.73 7.05
C PHE A 291 13.98 17.33 7.17
N THR A 292 13.09 16.94 6.26
CA THR A 292 12.41 15.64 6.28
C THR A 292 13.40 14.48 6.10
N LEU A 293 14.42 14.64 5.26
CA LEU A 293 15.47 13.64 5.07
C LEU A 293 16.31 13.45 6.35
N ILE A 294 16.78 14.54 6.96
CA ILE A 294 17.57 14.46 8.21
C ILE A 294 16.74 13.82 9.33
N GLN A 295 15.47 14.21 9.46
CA GLN A 295 14.55 13.65 10.44
C GLN A 295 14.28 12.16 10.20
N LEU A 296 14.18 11.72 8.95
CA LEU A 296 14.02 10.30 8.63
C LEU A 296 15.23 9.47 9.09
N ILE A 297 16.44 9.98 8.89
CA ILE A 297 17.67 9.33 9.39
C ILE A 297 17.62 9.22 10.92
N GLU A 298 17.31 10.31 11.62
CA GLU A 298 17.19 10.33 13.08
C GLU A 298 16.20 9.26 13.58
N PHE A 299 15.02 9.15 12.95
CA PHE A 299 14.03 8.15 13.30
C PHE A 299 14.51 6.72 13.06
N LEU A 300 15.17 6.46 11.93
CA LEU A 300 15.70 5.12 11.62
C LEU A 300 16.79 4.70 12.62
N ILE A 301 17.67 5.63 13.00
CA ILE A 301 18.70 5.36 14.02
C ILE A 301 18.06 5.08 15.37
N SER A 302 17.20 6.00 15.83
CA SER A 302 16.62 5.96 17.18
C SER A 302 15.74 4.73 17.39
N ASP A 303 14.95 4.36 16.38
CA ASP A 303 14.00 3.26 16.52
C ASP A 303 14.62 1.88 16.29
N TYR A 304 15.55 1.78 15.34
CA TYR A 304 15.88 0.49 14.74
C TYR A 304 17.36 0.12 14.75
N LEU A 305 18.30 1.04 14.94
CA LEU A 305 19.72 0.73 14.82
C LEU A 305 20.17 -0.38 15.80
N LEU A 306 19.75 -0.33 17.06
CA LEU A 306 20.06 -1.39 18.03
C LEU A 306 19.45 -2.72 17.63
N VAL A 307 18.18 -2.72 17.21
CA VAL A 307 17.46 -3.92 16.78
C VAL A 307 18.19 -4.55 15.59
N TRP A 308 18.54 -3.74 14.58
CA TRP A 308 19.31 -4.18 13.43
C TRP A 308 20.66 -4.76 13.83
N SER A 309 21.39 -4.14 14.76
CA SER A 309 22.73 -4.59 15.16
C SER A 309 22.78 -6.01 15.75
N SER A 310 21.61 -6.52 16.17
CA SER A 310 21.40 -7.88 16.68
C SER A 310 20.79 -8.85 15.65
N ALA A 311 20.34 -8.35 14.50
CA ALA A 311 19.67 -9.14 13.48
C ALA A 311 20.65 -9.86 12.56
N GLU A 312 20.30 -11.08 12.12
CA GLU A 312 21.11 -11.88 11.20
C GLU A 312 21.31 -11.23 9.83
N GLY A 313 20.39 -10.35 9.42
CA GLY A 313 20.43 -9.60 8.15
C GLY A 313 21.24 -8.31 8.17
N PHE A 314 21.96 -8.02 9.26
CA PHE A 314 22.75 -6.78 9.39
C PHE A 314 24.05 -6.84 8.58
N ASP A 315 24.12 -6.03 7.52
CA ASP A 315 25.34 -5.90 6.73
C ASP A 315 26.28 -4.86 7.37
N LYS A 316 27.38 -5.34 7.95
CA LYS A 316 28.38 -4.47 8.58
C LYS A 316 29.13 -3.60 7.58
N MET A 317 29.39 -4.12 6.37
CA MET A 317 30.13 -3.35 5.35
C MET A 317 29.27 -2.20 4.84
N LEU A 318 27.99 -2.47 4.58
CA LEU A 318 27.03 -1.43 4.19
C LEU A 318 26.85 -0.38 5.29
N PHE A 319 26.87 -0.81 6.56
CA PHE A 319 26.79 0.09 7.69
C PHE A 319 28.03 0.99 7.82
N GLU A 320 29.25 0.45 7.63
CA GLU A 320 30.48 1.24 7.59
C GLU A 320 30.47 2.26 6.45
N GLU A 321 30.04 1.83 5.26
CA GLU A 321 29.89 2.74 4.12
C GLU A 321 28.92 3.88 4.45
N TRP A 322 27.77 3.56 5.05
CA TRP A 322 26.83 4.57 5.50
C TRP A 322 27.41 5.50 6.56
N ALA A 323 28.12 4.98 7.57
CA ALA A 323 28.73 5.78 8.62
C ALA A 323 29.80 6.74 8.06
N ALA A 324 30.59 6.31 7.08
CA ALA A 324 31.48 7.21 6.36
C ALA A 324 30.71 8.28 5.56
N TYR A 325 29.58 7.89 4.97
CA TYR A 325 28.76 8.79 4.16
C TYR A 325 28.01 9.84 5.00
N ILE A 326 27.52 9.50 6.19
CA ILE A 326 26.83 10.47 7.06
C ILE A 326 27.82 11.53 7.57
N LEU A 327 29.07 11.15 7.88
CA LEU A 327 30.15 12.08 8.22
C LEU A 327 30.50 12.99 7.03
N HIS A 328 30.48 12.46 5.80
CA HIS A 328 30.62 13.28 4.60
C HIS A 328 29.45 14.26 4.43
N ALA A 329 28.22 13.80 4.65
CA ALA A 329 27.03 14.65 4.59
C ALA A 329 27.06 15.76 5.64
N GLN A 330 27.57 15.49 6.85
CA GLN A 330 27.78 16.50 7.89
C GLN A 330 28.73 17.60 7.41
N LYS A 331 29.90 17.23 6.86
CA LYS A 331 30.85 18.19 6.27
C LYS A 331 30.24 19.01 5.13
N ALA A 332 29.43 18.39 4.27
CA ALA A 332 28.73 19.11 3.20
C ALA A 332 27.73 20.14 3.75
N VAL A 333 27.07 19.82 4.86
CA VAL A 333 26.13 20.70 5.55
C VAL A 333 26.83 21.81 6.35
N GLU A 334 28.01 21.58 6.91
CA GLU A 334 28.84 22.61 7.56
C GLU A 334 29.18 23.76 6.59
N LEU A 335 29.40 23.47 5.31
CA LEU A 335 29.60 24.50 4.29
C LEU A 335 28.39 25.45 4.14
N LEU A 336 27.20 25.02 4.57
CA LEU A 336 25.98 25.80 4.57
C LEU A 336 25.75 26.58 5.87
N GLU A 337 26.64 26.53 6.86
CA GLU A 337 26.46 27.21 8.15
C GLU A 337 26.13 28.70 7.98
N SER A 338 26.81 29.37 7.06
CA SER A 338 26.58 30.79 6.72
C SER A 338 25.21 31.08 6.11
N ARG A 339 24.54 30.09 5.52
CA ARG A 339 23.19 30.20 4.93
C ARG A 339 22.11 29.77 5.91
N ASN A 340 22.30 28.62 6.57
CA ASN A 340 21.38 28.10 7.57
C ASN A 340 22.11 27.12 8.52
N GLY A 341 22.55 27.63 9.66
CA GLY A 341 23.21 26.83 10.71
C GLY A 341 22.32 25.77 11.39
N LEU A 342 20.99 25.78 11.17
CA LEU A 342 20.12 24.76 11.77
C LEU A 342 20.42 23.36 11.22
N TYR A 343 20.88 23.26 9.97
CA TYR A 343 21.20 21.97 9.38
C TYR A 343 22.40 21.30 10.08
N VAL A 344 23.39 22.10 10.49
CA VAL A 344 24.54 21.61 11.28
C VAL A 344 24.02 21.04 12.59
N LEU A 345 23.17 21.78 13.32
CA LEU A 345 22.57 21.30 14.57
C LEU A 345 21.76 20.02 14.39
N TYR A 346 21.01 19.88 13.29
CA TYR A 346 20.24 18.67 13.03
C TYR A 346 21.13 17.47 12.69
N MET A 347 22.21 17.68 11.93
CA MET A 347 23.18 16.63 11.61
C MET A 347 24.02 16.24 12.82
N ASP A 348 24.37 17.19 13.69
CA ASP A 348 25.07 16.92 14.95
C ASP A 348 24.19 16.07 15.87
N ARG A 349 22.88 16.35 15.93
CA ARG A 349 21.94 15.50 16.67
C ARG A 349 21.88 14.07 16.12
N VAL A 350 21.85 13.92 14.79
CA VAL A 350 21.88 12.60 14.12
C VAL A 350 23.18 11.85 14.44
N THR A 351 24.31 12.52 14.32
CA THR A 351 25.64 11.95 14.56
C THR A 351 25.85 11.62 16.04
N GLY A 352 25.35 12.47 16.94
CA GLY A 352 25.35 12.21 18.38
C GLY A 352 24.49 11.01 18.78
N GLU A 353 23.29 10.85 18.19
CA GLU A 353 22.48 9.66 18.43
C GLU A 353 23.15 8.41 17.83
N LEU A 354 23.77 8.50 16.65
CA LEU A 354 24.57 7.41 16.08
C LEU A 354 25.71 7.00 17.03
N ALA A 355 26.52 7.96 17.49
CA ALA A 355 27.64 7.71 18.39
C ALA A 355 27.18 7.06 19.71
N LYS A 356 26.07 7.54 20.28
CA LYS A 356 25.43 6.95 21.47
C LYS A 356 25.03 5.49 21.24
N GLN A 357 24.37 5.17 20.13
CA GLN A 357 23.90 3.81 19.83
C GLN A 357 25.07 2.86 19.50
N VAL A 358 26.09 3.34 18.78
CA VAL A 358 27.33 2.59 18.51
C VAL A 358 28.08 2.32 19.83
N GLY A 359 28.16 3.29 20.73
CA GLY A 359 28.77 3.14 22.04
C GLY A 359 28.08 2.09 22.92
N GLN A 360 26.77 1.89 22.77
CA GLN A 360 25.99 0.90 23.52
C GLN A 360 26.12 -0.53 22.97
N SER A 361 26.43 -0.68 21.69
CA SER A 361 26.48 -2.00 21.03
C SER A 361 27.91 -2.49 20.82
N SER A 362 28.28 -3.57 21.53
CA SER A 362 29.60 -4.20 21.39
C SER A 362 29.86 -4.78 19.99
N SER A 363 28.81 -5.05 19.20
CA SER A 363 28.95 -5.50 17.81
C SER A 363 29.33 -4.36 16.87
N LEU A 364 28.89 -3.13 17.17
CA LEU A 364 29.16 -1.90 16.41
C LEU A 364 30.46 -1.21 16.84
N GLN A 365 31.02 -1.52 18.00
CA GLN A 365 32.38 -1.05 18.37
C GLN A 365 33.50 -1.70 17.55
N LYS A 366 33.17 -2.64 16.64
CA LYS A 366 34.13 -3.31 15.74
C LYS A 366 34.27 -2.64 14.37
N LEU A 367 33.71 -1.44 14.21
CA LEU A 367 33.83 -0.66 12.96
C LEU A 367 35.28 -0.21 12.76
N LYS A 368 35.59 0.21 11.52
CA LYS A 368 36.88 0.82 11.19
C LYS A 368 37.24 1.94 12.18
N PRO A 369 38.47 1.95 12.73
CA PRO A 369 38.92 2.96 13.69
C PRO A 369 38.69 4.39 13.22
N GLU A 370 38.96 4.67 11.94
CA GLU A 370 38.75 6.01 11.35
C GLU A 370 37.29 6.51 11.48
N ILE A 371 36.31 5.61 11.39
CA ILE A 371 34.89 5.98 11.54
C ILE A 371 34.59 6.25 13.00
N LEU A 372 35.10 5.41 13.92
CA LEU A 372 34.89 5.59 15.36
C LEU A 372 35.54 6.88 15.86
N ASP A 373 36.76 7.18 15.41
CA ASP A 373 37.47 8.39 15.78
C ASP A 373 36.67 9.64 15.36
N ASN A 374 36.14 9.66 14.14
CA ASN A 374 35.31 10.79 13.68
C ASN A 374 33.92 10.86 14.32
N LEU A 375 33.38 9.76 14.87
CA LEU A 375 32.07 9.76 15.53
C LEU A 375 32.14 10.19 17.00
N PHE A 376 33.28 9.99 17.67
CA PHE A 376 33.46 10.31 19.09
C PHE A 376 34.28 11.58 19.35
N HIS A 377 34.71 12.29 18.30
CA HIS A 377 35.49 13.53 18.40
C HIS A 377 34.72 14.79 18.04
#